data_AF-A0A967E044-F1
#
_entry.id   AF-A0A967E044-F1
#
_cell.length_a   1.000
_cell.length_b   1.000
_cell.length_c   1.000
_cell.angle_alpha   90.00
_cell.angle_beta   90.00
_cell.angle_gamma   90.00
#
_symmetry.space_group_name_H-M   'P 1'
#
loop_
_entity.id
_entity.type
_entity.pdbx_description
1 polymer ?
#
loop_
_entity_poly.entity_id
_entity_poly.type
_entity_poly.pdbx_seq_one_letter_code
_entity_poly.pdbx_strand_id
1 'polypeptide(L)'
;MAIGYRFLEDKLMIINGHIILIIVVFLVTNVKAQVIFYDEKTGEEYQITPQTDEKLTKAFLDDLNARAIEFNPNTSSRFPLRLKNKKSNWVLFDSYEDDLFLVNEAKKYSFQFPSPLLENRGFTLAFRKDKIYYTNLQESKVITKMSFTQVVPRTITGTFMVENPEGELKEEQETSLESFTVKNGVKWGLIEMASDNIYLSRNFLYNSSEEVPEATGFQSYQLEMMENLREVKKLDLLVALDENGYYFKARDKKTKLFGLYAGERMPFNQIPAKYDDIKRHRNPETYEVWKNGKVGYYNGNFDLVMEPIYDDFKFVHLDYTFGCALKKNGKWELYNAHEPKKLVEGNAKTIDELIELWLNR
;
A
#
# COMPACT_ATOMS: atom_id res chain seq x y z
N MET A 1 -1.06 -32.07 46.81
CA MET A 1 -2.07 -31.60 47.77
C MET A 1 -3.42 -31.99 47.21
N ALA A 2 -4.00 -33.05 47.77
CA ALA A 2 -5.16 -33.77 47.27
C ALA A 2 -6.35 -33.51 48.19
N ILE A 3 -7.50 -33.16 47.61
CA ILE A 3 -8.87 -33.25 48.17
C ILE A 3 -9.75 -33.42 46.92
N GLY A 4 -10.51 -34.48 46.65
CA GLY A 4 -11.08 -35.51 47.49
C GLY A 4 -12.57 -35.24 47.69
N TYR A 5 -13.45 -35.68 46.78
CA TYR A 5 -14.86 -35.96 47.11
C TYR A 5 -15.38 -37.17 46.32
N ARG A 6 -15.96 -38.11 47.09
CA ARG A 6 -16.51 -39.41 46.71
C ARG A 6 -18.06 -39.31 46.70
N PHE A 7 -18.64 -39.98 45.71
CA PHE A 7 -19.85 -40.84 45.74
C PHE A 7 -21.13 -40.37 46.44
N LEU A 8 -22.23 -40.42 45.67
CA LEU A 8 -23.43 -41.18 46.06
C LEU A 8 -24.21 -41.59 44.78
N GLU A 9 -24.32 -42.91 44.58
CA GLU A 9 -25.37 -43.56 43.80
C GLU A 9 -26.70 -43.40 44.58
N ASP A 10 -27.82 -43.13 43.93
CA ASP A 10 -28.73 -44.20 43.48
C ASP A 10 -30.10 -43.63 43.01
N LYS A 11 -30.69 -44.37 42.05
CA LYS A 11 -32.13 -44.50 41.73
C LYS A 11 -32.85 -43.61 40.69
N LEU A 12 -33.37 -44.38 39.71
CA LEU A 12 -34.71 -44.32 39.10
C LEU A 12 -34.99 -43.25 38.03
N MET A 13 -35.12 -43.66 36.77
CA MET A 13 -36.38 -44.18 36.21
C MET A 13 -36.42 -43.95 34.68
N ILE A 14 -36.57 -45.05 33.95
CA ILE A 14 -36.91 -45.07 32.53
C ILE A 14 -38.27 -44.39 32.35
N ILE A 15 -38.32 -43.30 31.59
CA ILE A 15 -39.53 -42.84 30.91
C ILE A 15 -39.18 -42.57 29.45
N ASN A 16 -39.68 -43.47 28.59
CA ASN A 16 -39.88 -43.23 27.17
C ASN A 16 -40.77 -42.00 27.00
N GLY A 17 -40.25 -40.95 26.38
CA GLY A 17 -41.02 -39.76 26.04
C GLY A 17 -40.35 -39.05 24.88
N HIS A 18 -41.05 -39.01 23.75
CA HIS A 18 -40.63 -38.38 22.50
C HIS A 18 -39.98 -37.00 22.70
N ILE A 19 -38.65 -36.93 22.58
CA ILE A 19 -37.97 -35.67 22.31
C ILE A 19 -38.04 -35.47 20.80
N ILE A 20 -39.06 -34.72 20.38
CA ILE A 20 -39.04 -34.02 19.10
C ILE A 20 -37.87 -33.04 19.20
N LEU A 21 -36.73 -33.44 18.65
CA LEU A 21 -35.62 -32.54 18.36
C LEU A 21 -36.13 -31.58 17.28
N ILE A 22 -36.75 -30.47 17.70
CA ILE A 22 -36.90 -29.31 16.84
C ILE A 22 -35.47 -28.82 16.64
N ILE A 23 -34.87 -29.28 15.54
CA ILE A 23 -33.78 -28.58 14.89
C ILE A 23 -34.39 -27.22 14.52
N VAL A 24 -34.30 -26.27 15.46
CA VAL A 24 -34.33 -24.86 15.10
C VAL A 24 -33.07 -24.71 14.27
N VAL A 25 -33.26 -24.89 12.97
CA VAL A 25 -32.36 -24.39 11.95
C VAL A 25 -32.25 -22.91 12.29
N PHE A 26 -31.21 -22.55 13.04
CA PHE A 26 -30.59 -21.25 12.91
C PHE A 26 -30.12 -21.18 11.47
N LEU A 27 -31.07 -20.91 10.56
CA LEU A 27 -30.84 -20.12 9.38
C LEU A 27 -30.33 -18.82 9.97
N VAL A 28 -29.02 -18.77 10.15
CA VAL A 28 -28.27 -17.53 10.11
C VAL A 28 -28.64 -16.97 8.74
N THR A 29 -29.75 -16.24 8.68
CA THR A 29 -30.03 -15.37 7.57
C THR A 29 -28.88 -14.41 7.64
N ASN A 30 -27.85 -14.68 6.83
CA ASN A 30 -26.91 -13.65 6.45
C ASN A 30 -27.81 -12.50 6.03
N VAL A 31 -27.88 -11.46 6.86
CA VAL A 31 -28.65 -10.26 6.59
C VAL A 31 -27.95 -9.64 5.40
N LYS A 32 -28.32 -10.12 4.21
CA LYS A 32 -27.83 -9.58 2.94
C LYS A 32 -28.23 -8.12 2.94
N ALA A 33 -27.37 -7.24 2.44
CA ALA A 33 -27.80 -5.89 2.12
C ALA A 33 -28.92 -6.01 1.07
N GLN A 34 -30.15 -5.71 1.47
CA GLN A 34 -31.33 -5.87 0.63
C GLN A 34 -31.99 -4.49 0.49
N VAL A 35 -32.32 -4.13 -0.74
CA VAL A 35 -33.04 -2.88 -1.02
C VAL A 35 -34.52 -3.15 -0.91
N ILE A 36 -35.19 -2.38 -0.07
CA ILE A 36 -36.64 -2.43 0.15
C ILE A 36 -37.24 -1.28 -0.65
N PHE A 37 -38.30 -1.59 -1.41
CA PHE A 37 -39.07 -0.61 -2.16
C PHE A 37 -40.50 -0.58 -1.64
N TYR A 38 -40.96 0.60 -1.21
CA TYR A 38 -42.34 0.81 -0.81
C TYR A 38 -43.16 1.26 -2.02
N ASP A 39 -44.12 0.45 -2.47
CA ASP A 39 -45.04 0.83 -3.53
C ASP A 39 -46.22 1.61 -2.94
N GLU A 40 -46.23 2.93 -3.10
CA GLU A 40 -47.31 3.79 -2.61
C GLU A 40 -48.71 3.40 -3.14
N LYS A 41 -48.80 2.72 -4.30
CA LYS A 41 -50.10 2.35 -4.89
C LYS A 41 -50.73 1.16 -4.20
N THR A 42 -49.93 0.19 -3.77
CA THR A 42 -50.40 -1.01 -3.08
C THR A 42 -50.28 -0.89 -1.56
N GLY A 43 -49.40 0.00 -1.09
CA GLY A 43 -49.05 0.15 0.32
C GLY A 43 -48.16 -0.98 0.85
N GLU A 44 -47.54 -1.76 -0.03
CA GLU A 44 -46.71 -2.92 0.31
C GLU A 44 -45.21 -2.64 0.12
N GLU A 45 -44.39 -3.33 0.91
CA GLU A 45 -42.94 -3.32 0.78
C GLU A 45 -42.47 -4.54 -0.01
N TYR A 46 -41.61 -4.30 -1.01
CA TYR A 46 -41.03 -5.33 -1.85
C TYR A 46 -39.52 -5.32 -1.76
N GLN A 47 -38.93 -6.51 -1.70
CA GLN A 47 -37.49 -6.64 -1.87
C GLN A 47 -37.11 -6.56 -3.35
N ILE A 48 -36.18 -5.67 -3.69
CA ILE A 48 -35.65 -5.55 -5.05
C ILE A 48 -34.46 -6.51 -5.22
N THR A 49 -34.64 -7.49 -6.11
CA THR A 49 -33.70 -8.59 -6.39
C THR A 49 -33.67 -8.89 -7.89
N PRO A 50 -32.71 -9.68 -8.40
CA PRO A 50 -32.72 -10.11 -9.79
C PRO A 50 -33.96 -10.91 -10.21
N GLN A 51 -34.74 -11.43 -9.26
CA GLN A 51 -35.96 -12.21 -9.51
C GLN A 51 -37.26 -11.39 -9.34
N THR A 52 -37.15 -10.10 -8.99
CA THR A 52 -38.31 -9.23 -8.78
C THR A 52 -39.09 -9.06 -10.09
N ASP A 53 -40.43 -9.02 -10.00
CA ASP A 53 -41.31 -8.84 -11.15
C ASP A 53 -40.96 -7.58 -11.96
N GLU A 54 -41.11 -7.65 -13.28
CA GLU A 54 -40.73 -6.57 -14.20
C GLU A 54 -41.52 -5.28 -13.92
N LYS A 55 -42.81 -5.37 -13.54
CA LYS A 55 -43.62 -4.19 -13.24
C LYS A 55 -43.15 -3.50 -11.97
N LEU A 56 -42.83 -4.27 -10.92
CA LEU A 56 -42.28 -3.74 -9.68
C LEU A 56 -40.89 -3.13 -9.90
N THR A 57 -40.03 -3.81 -10.67
CA THR A 57 -38.72 -3.29 -11.05
C THR A 57 -38.84 -1.98 -11.81
N LYS A 58 -39.81 -1.87 -12.73
CA LYS A 58 -40.07 -0.64 -13.48
C LYS A 58 -40.58 0.47 -12.56
N ALA A 59 -41.49 0.19 -11.64
CA ALA A 59 -41.98 1.17 -10.67
C ALA A 59 -40.84 1.71 -9.80
N PHE A 60 -39.97 0.83 -9.29
CA PHE A 60 -38.77 1.21 -8.55
C PHE A 60 -37.81 2.09 -9.37
N LEU A 61 -37.57 1.74 -10.63
CA LEU A 61 -36.74 2.56 -11.52
C LEU A 61 -37.34 3.94 -11.81
N ASP A 62 -38.66 4.02 -12.01
CA ASP A 62 -39.36 5.26 -12.27
C ASP A 62 -39.29 6.20 -11.05
N ASP A 63 -39.46 5.67 -9.84
CA ASP A 63 -39.33 6.41 -8.57
C ASP A 63 -37.94 7.05 -8.41
N LEU A 64 -36.88 6.26 -8.65
CA LEU A 64 -35.49 6.73 -8.57
C LEU A 64 -35.01 7.45 -9.84
N ASN A 65 -35.91 7.77 -10.78
CA ASN A 65 -35.58 8.44 -12.04
C ASN A 65 -34.47 7.75 -12.87
N ALA A 66 -34.40 6.41 -12.77
CA ALA A 66 -33.42 5.56 -13.41
C ALA A 66 -33.99 4.87 -14.67
N ARG A 67 -33.10 4.32 -15.51
CA ARG A 67 -33.46 3.65 -16.78
C ARG A 67 -33.10 2.18 -16.81
N ALA A 68 -32.19 1.77 -15.94
CA ALA A 68 -31.74 0.38 -15.83
C ALA A 68 -31.21 0.15 -14.44
N ILE A 69 -31.25 -1.10 -14.02
CA ILE A 69 -30.70 -1.62 -12.77
C ILE A 69 -29.68 -2.69 -13.10
N GLU A 70 -28.63 -2.76 -12.31
CA GLU A 70 -27.70 -3.88 -12.27
C GLU A 70 -27.47 -4.24 -10.82
N PHE A 71 -27.38 -5.53 -10.53
CA PHE A 71 -27.20 -6.04 -9.16
C PHE A 71 -25.73 -6.37 -8.92
N ASN A 72 -25.24 -6.05 -7.73
CA ASN A 72 -23.88 -6.37 -7.32
C ASN A 72 -23.78 -7.88 -7.09
N PRO A 73 -22.84 -8.59 -7.74
CA PRO A 73 -22.60 -10.00 -7.45
C PRO A 73 -22.14 -10.22 -5.99
N ASN A 74 -21.53 -9.20 -5.36
CA ASN A 74 -21.22 -9.23 -3.93
C ASN A 74 -22.47 -8.92 -3.10
N THR A 75 -23.20 -9.95 -2.68
CA THR A 75 -24.46 -9.80 -1.93
C THR A 75 -24.31 -9.28 -0.49
N SER A 76 -23.08 -9.16 0.02
CA SER A 76 -22.80 -8.53 1.32
C SER A 76 -22.32 -7.08 1.19
N SER A 77 -22.24 -6.55 -0.04
CA SER A 77 -21.85 -5.16 -0.27
C SER A 77 -22.89 -4.19 0.30
N ARG A 78 -22.44 -3.09 0.90
CA ARG A 78 -23.25 -1.88 1.19
C ARG A 78 -23.87 -1.28 -0.08
N PHE A 79 -23.32 -1.63 -1.24
CA PHE A 79 -23.81 -1.20 -2.55
C PHE A 79 -24.40 -2.38 -3.33
N PRO A 80 -25.59 -2.89 -2.94
CA PRO A 80 -26.16 -4.12 -3.50
C PRO A 80 -26.63 -3.97 -4.96
N LEU A 81 -26.83 -2.75 -5.43
CA LEU A 81 -27.24 -2.47 -6.81
C LEU A 81 -26.69 -1.12 -7.30
N ARG A 82 -26.70 -0.95 -8.62
CA ARG A 82 -26.39 0.32 -9.27
C ARG A 82 -27.43 0.64 -10.32
N LEU A 83 -27.75 1.91 -10.46
CA LEU A 83 -28.78 2.40 -11.35
C LEU A 83 -28.20 3.24 -12.47
N LYS A 84 -28.72 3.07 -13.67
CA LYS A 84 -28.34 3.88 -14.83
C LYS A 84 -29.22 5.11 -14.88
N ASN A 85 -28.65 6.28 -14.65
CA ASN A 85 -29.41 7.52 -14.67
C ASN A 85 -29.78 7.97 -16.10
N LYS A 86 -30.56 9.05 -16.23
CA LYS A 86 -30.99 9.61 -17.52
C LYS A 86 -29.83 10.06 -18.44
N LYS A 87 -28.63 10.28 -17.89
CA LYS A 87 -27.40 10.59 -18.64
C LYS A 87 -26.56 9.37 -19.00
N SER A 88 -27.09 8.17 -18.77
CA SER A 88 -26.43 6.90 -19.04
C SER A 88 -25.20 6.59 -18.16
N ASN A 89 -25.03 7.29 -17.04
CA ASN A 89 -24.01 6.97 -16.04
C ASN A 89 -24.58 6.02 -14.99
N TRP A 90 -23.76 5.08 -14.53
CA TRP A 90 -24.10 4.20 -13.41
C TRP A 90 -23.84 4.88 -12.08
N VAL A 91 -24.80 4.80 -11.17
CA VAL A 91 -24.78 5.37 -9.81
C VAL A 91 -24.99 4.25 -8.83
N LEU A 92 -24.20 4.19 -7.75
CA LEU A 92 -24.39 3.16 -6.74
C LEU A 92 -25.60 3.50 -5.87
N PHE A 93 -26.34 2.49 -5.43
CA PHE A 93 -27.35 2.64 -4.39
C PHE A 93 -26.74 2.19 -3.06
N ASP A 94 -26.79 3.05 -2.06
CA ASP A 94 -26.23 2.82 -0.74
C ASP A 94 -27.33 2.28 0.17
N SER A 95 -27.29 0.98 0.50
CA SER A 95 -28.35 0.37 1.30
C SER A 95 -28.34 0.78 2.77
N TYR A 96 -27.29 1.45 3.26
CA TYR A 96 -27.24 1.93 4.64
C TYR A 96 -27.91 3.29 4.78
N GLU A 97 -27.77 4.14 3.77
CA GLU A 97 -28.40 5.46 3.72
C GLU A 97 -29.76 5.44 3.01
N ASP A 98 -30.10 4.33 2.37
CA ASP A 98 -31.29 4.17 1.52
C ASP A 98 -31.39 5.23 0.42
N ASP A 99 -30.24 5.60 -0.16
CA ASP A 99 -30.13 6.67 -1.15
C ASP A 99 -29.08 6.37 -2.23
N LEU A 100 -29.12 7.14 -3.32
CA LEU A 100 -28.15 7.10 -4.39
C LEU A 100 -26.84 7.78 -3.99
N PHE A 101 -25.77 7.00 -4.04
CA PHE A 101 -24.42 7.46 -3.73
C PHE A 101 -23.93 8.48 -4.78
N LEU A 102 -23.54 9.67 -4.32
CA LEU A 102 -22.96 10.73 -5.14
C LEU A 102 -23.75 11.14 -6.40
N VAL A 103 -25.06 11.32 -6.28
CA VAL A 103 -25.95 11.75 -7.39
C VAL A 103 -25.45 12.96 -8.17
N ASN A 104 -24.86 13.94 -7.48
CA ASN A 104 -24.34 15.14 -8.13
C ASN A 104 -23.10 14.86 -8.98
N GLU A 105 -22.21 13.97 -8.53
CA GLU A 105 -21.03 13.57 -9.29
C GLU A 105 -21.36 12.55 -10.38
N ALA A 106 -22.45 11.79 -10.23
CA ALA A 106 -23.00 10.92 -11.26
C ALA A 106 -23.45 11.64 -12.54
N LYS A 107 -23.45 12.99 -12.55
CA LYS A 107 -23.59 13.79 -13.78
C LYS A 107 -22.33 13.76 -14.65
N LYS A 108 -21.18 13.44 -14.06
CA LYS A 108 -19.84 13.48 -14.68
C LYS A 108 -19.16 12.11 -14.72
N TYR A 109 -19.44 11.26 -13.72
CA TYR A 109 -18.78 9.97 -13.51
C TYR A 109 -19.79 8.83 -13.55
N SER A 110 -19.31 7.65 -13.95
CA SER A 110 -20.00 6.38 -13.81
C SER A 110 -19.24 5.52 -12.80
N PHE A 111 -19.93 4.88 -11.87
CA PHE A 111 -19.29 4.16 -10.76
C PHE A 111 -19.25 2.64 -10.98
N GLN A 112 -18.13 2.03 -10.59
CA GLN A 112 -18.03 0.57 -10.46
C GLN A 112 -18.67 0.11 -9.16
N PHE A 113 -19.21 -1.10 -9.14
CA PHE A 113 -19.37 -1.81 -7.88
C PHE A 113 -18.01 -1.94 -7.18
N PRO A 114 -17.94 -1.66 -5.87
CA PRO A 114 -16.74 -2.00 -5.13
C PRO A 114 -16.61 -3.52 -5.09
N SER A 115 -15.41 -4.03 -5.38
CA SER A 115 -15.10 -5.44 -5.07
C SER A 115 -14.96 -5.58 -3.55
N PRO A 116 -15.06 -6.79 -2.97
CA PRO A 116 -14.86 -6.99 -1.53
C PRO A 116 -13.55 -6.35 -1.03
N LEU A 117 -12.46 -6.50 -1.78
CA LEU A 117 -11.16 -5.92 -1.47
C LEU A 117 -11.16 -4.38 -1.45
N LEU A 118 -11.85 -3.77 -2.41
CA LEU A 118 -11.96 -2.31 -2.50
C LEU A 118 -12.89 -1.76 -1.42
N GLU A 119 -14.02 -2.42 -1.20
CA GLU A 119 -15.04 -2.03 -0.22
C GLU A 119 -14.49 -2.09 1.20
N ASN A 120 -13.74 -3.16 1.54
CA ASN A 120 -13.08 -3.31 2.84
C ASN A 120 -12.06 -2.18 3.11
N ARG A 121 -11.52 -1.56 2.06
CA ARG A 121 -10.64 -0.39 2.18
C ARG A 121 -11.39 0.95 2.05
N GLY A 122 -12.71 0.93 1.88
CA GLY A 122 -13.52 2.14 1.74
C GLY A 122 -13.39 2.80 0.38
N PHE A 123 -13.10 2.06 -0.69
CA PHE A 123 -12.93 2.63 -2.04
C PHE A 123 -13.79 1.95 -3.11
N THR A 124 -14.04 2.69 -4.19
CA THR A 124 -14.45 2.14 -5.49
C THR A 124 -13.80 2.94 -6.62
N LEU A 125 -14.05 2.56 -7.88
CA LEU A 125 -13.57 3.25 -9.07
C LEU A 125 -14.70 4.06 -9.73
N ALA A 126 -14.36 5.27 -10.16
CA ALA A 126 -15.20 6.14 -10.97
C ALA A 126 -14.58 6.31 -12.36
N PHE A 127 -15.42 6.21 -13.39
CA PHE A 127 -15.03 6.33 -14.79
C PHE A 127 -15.56 7.62 -15.38
N ARG A 128 -14.71 8.33 -16.12
CA ARG A 128 -15.10 9.48 -16.93
C ARG A 128 -14.29 9.46 -18.22
N LYS A 129 -14.97 9.23 -19.35
CA LYS A 129 -14.33 9.01 -20.66
C LYS A 129 -13.35 7.82 -20.58
N ASP A 130 -12.10 8.04 -20.95
CA ASP A 130 -10.98 7.10 -20.92
C ASP A 130 -10.21 7.11 -19.58
N LYS A 131 -10.72 7.80 -18.56
CA LYS A 131 -10.05 8.01 -17.27
C LYS A 131 -10.77 7.31 -16.13
N ILE A 132 -9.96 6.75 -15.25
CA ILE A 132 -10.32 6.09 -14.00
C ILE A 132 -9.86 6.97 -12.84
N TYR A 133 -10.73 7.14 -11.86
CA TYR A 133 -10.52 7.89 -10.63
C TYR A 133 -10.87 7.01 -9.43
N TYR A 134 -10.19 7.22 -8.31
CA TYR A 134 -10.60 6.61 -7.05
C TYR A 134 -11.77 7.38 -6.46
N THR A 135 -12.65 6.65 -5.78
CA THR A 135 -13.76 7.22 -5.01
C THR A 135 -13.65 6.71 -3.59
N ASN A 136 -13.49 7.62 -2.63
CA ASN A 136 -13.57 7.30 -1.21
C ASN A 136 -15.06 7.15 -0.85
N LEU A 137 -15.45 5.96 -0.42
CA LEU A 137 -16.81 5.58 -0.07
C LEU A 137 -17.23 6.18 1.28
N GLN A 138 -16.30 6.33 2.22
CA GLN A 138 -16.59 6.89 3.55
C GLN A 138 -16.81 8.40 3.49
N GLU A 139 -15.93 9.12 2.78
CA GLU A 139 -16.07 10.57 2.59
C GLU A 139 -17.08 10.94 1.51
N SER A 140 -17.63 9.96 0.78
CA SER A 140 -18.49 10.20 -0.37
C SER A 140 -17.84 11.19 -1.34
N LYS A 141 -16.66 10.82 -1.87
CA LYS A 141 -15.86 11.76 -2.68
C LYS A 141 -15.06 11.08 -3.78
N VAL A 142 -15.16 11.63 -5.00
CA VAL A 142 -14.26 11.29 -6.10
C VAL A 142 -12.93 12.01 -5.91
N ILE A 143 -11.84 11.26 -5.81
CA ILE A 143 -10.48 11.78 -5.66
C ILE A 143 -9.94 12.18 -7.04
N THR A 144 -9.93 13.48 -7.33
CA THR A 144 -9.54 14.01 -8.64
C THR A 144 -8.07 14.43 -8.74
N LYS A 145 -7.26 14.25 -7.68
CA LYS A 145 -5.84 14.63 -7.70
C LYS A 145 -5.02 13.85 -8.73
N MET A 146 -5.47 12.65 -9.08
CA MET A 146 -4.84 11.79 -10.07
C MET A 146 -5.91 11.06 -10.89
N SER A 147 -5.55 10.67 -12.11
CA SER A 147 -6.39 9.88 -13.00
C SER A 147 -5.54 8.89 -13.77
N PHE A 148 -6.12 7.74 -14.11
CA PHE A 148 -5.41 6.62 -14.72
C PHE A 148 -6.19 6.10 -15.93
N THR A 149 -5.52 5.35 -16.79
CA THR A 149 -6.17 4.64 -17.90
C THR A 149 -6.35 3.16 -17.59
N GLN A 150 -5.62 2.63 -16.61
CA GLN A 150 -5.72 1.26 -16.15
C GLN A 150 -5.33 1.21 -14.66
N VAL A 151 -5.99 0.34 -13.92
CA VAL A 151 -5.72 0.06 -12.50
C VAL A 151 -5.71 -1.45 -12.32
N VAL A 152 -4.65 -1.96 -11.69
CA VAL A 152 -4.49 -3.38 -11.37
C VAL A 152 -4.20 -3.49 -9.87
N PRO A 153 -5.13 -4.06 -9.07
CA PRO A 153 -4.91 -4.24 -7.64
C PRO A 153 -3.78 -5.23 -7.39
N ARG A 154 -2.95 -4.94 -6.38
CA ARG A 154 -1.97 -5.85 -5.81
C ARG A 154 -2.43 -6.25 -4.42
N THR A 155 -2.40 -7.54 -4.16
CA THR A 155 -2.90 -8.13 -2.93
C THR A 155 -1.80 -8.90 -2.23
N ILE A 156 -1.84 -8.89 -0.91
CA ILE A 156 -1.02 -9.75 -0.06
C ILE A 156 -1.93 -10.74 0.65
N THR A 157 -1.51 -12.00 0.70
CA THR A 157 -2.21 -13.05 1.44
C THR A 157 -1.39 -13.36 2.69
N GLY A 158 -1.99 -13.16 3.85
CA GLY A 158 -1.42 -13.52 5.14
C GLY A 158 -2.10 -14.75 5.72
N THR A 159 -1.38 -15.49 6.56
CA THR A 159 -1.95 -16.55 7.41
C THR A 159 -2.01 -16.04 8.85
N PHE A 160 -3.15 -16.23 9.51
CA PHE A 160 -3.35 -15.87 10.91
C PHE A 160 -4.03 -17.03 11.65
N MET A 161 -3.81 -17.09 12.97
CA MET A 161 -4.44 -18.09 13.81
C MET A 161 -5.76 -17.53 14.34
N VAL A 162 -6.85 -18.25 14.12
CA VAL A 162 -8.16 -17.96 14.69
C VAL A 162 -8.49 -19.08 15.67
N GLU A 163 -8.89 -18.71 16.88
CA GLU A 163 -9.41 -19.66 17.86
C GLU A 163 -10.86 -20.00 17.49
N ASN A 164 -11.16 -21.28 17.30
CA ASN A 164 -12.54 -21.73 17.10
C ASN A 164 -13.33 -21.70 18.43
N PRO A 165 -14.67 -21.84 18.41
CA PRO A 165 -15.48 -21.87 19.63
C PRO A 165 -15.08 -22.95 20.65
N GLU A 166 -14.38 -23.99 20.21
CA GLU A 166 -13.87 -25.09 21.03
C GLU A 166 -12.50 -24.80 21.67
N GLY A 167 -11.88 -23.66 21.37
CA GLY A 167 -10.57 -23.25 21.89
C GLY A 167 -9.36 -23.76 21.10
N GLU A 168 -9.59 -24.36 19.92
CA GLU A 168 -8.52 -24.83 19.03
C GLU A 168 -8.08 -23.71 18.08
N LEU A 169 -6.77 -23.55 17.94
CA LEU A 169 -6.20 -22.61 16.99
C LEU A 169 -6.21 -23.21 15.58
N LYS A 170 -6.84 -22.49 14.64
CA LYS A 170 -6.92 -22.85 13.23
C LYS A 170 -6.23 -21.78 12.38
N GLU A 171 -5.46 -22.21 11.40
CA GLU A 171 -4.92 -21.30 10.38
C GLU A 171 -6.03 -20.86 9.42
N GLU A 172 -6.17 -19.55 9.27
CA GLU A 172 -6.99 -18.93 8.25
C GLU A 172 -6.14 -18.04 7.34
N GLN A 173 -6.55 -17.93 6.08
CA GLN A 173 -5.90 -17.08 5.09
C GLN A 173 -6.78 -15.89 4.77
N GLU A 174 -6.23 -14.69 4.85
CA GLU A 174 -6.90 -13.47 4.44
C GLU A 174 -6.09 -12.81 3.34
N THR A 175 -6.78 -12.52 2.23
CA THR A 175 -6.22 -11.72 1.15
C THR A 175 -6.65 -10.27 1.36
N SER A 176 -5.68 -9.39 1.54
CA SER A 176 -5.90 -7.97 1.69
C SER A 176 -5.33 -7.20 0.49
N LEU A 177 -5.97 -6.10 0.15
CA LEU A 177 -5.46 -5.17 -0.84
C LEU A 177 -4.29 -4.39 -0.24
N GLU A 178 -3.14 -4.42 -0.90
CA GLU A 178 -1.92 -3.75 -0.46
C GLU A 178 -1.71 -2.44 -1.23
N SER A 179 -1.76 -2.50 -2.56
CA SER A 179 -1.45 -1.36 -3.44
C SER A 179 -2.13 -1.51 -4.80
N PHE A 180 -1.91 -0.55 -5.69
CA PHE A 180 -2.34 -0.64 -7.09
C PHE A 180 -1.21 -0.29 -8.03
N THR A 181 -0.99 -1.12 -9.04
CA THR A 181 -0.27 -0.66 -10.22
C THR A 181 -1.22 0.08 -11.13
N VAL A 182 -0.81 1.26 -11.55
CA VAL A 182 -1.65 2.16 -12.32
C VAL A 182 -0.94 2.63 -13.57
N LYS A 183 -1.68 2.74 -14.66
CA LYS A 183 -1.17 3.20 -15.94
C LYS A 183 -1.61 4.63 -16.20
N ASN A 184 -0.68 5.48 -16.61
CA ASN A 184 -0.98 6.81 -17.13
C ASN A 184 -0.23 7.02 -18.44
N GLY A 185 -0.98 7.12 -19.54
CA GLY A 185 -0.43 7.09 -20.88
C GLY A 185 0.17 5.71 -21.18
N VAL A 186 1.48 5.66 -21.44
CA VAL A 186 2.19 4.43 -21.80
C VAL A 186 3.01 3.84 -20.64
N LYS A 187 3.07 4.52 -19.50
CA LYS A 187 3.91 4.13 -18.37
C LYS A 187 3.08 3.71 -17.17
N TRP A 188 3.67 2.84 -16.37
CA TRP A 188 3.13 2.32 -15.13
C TRP A 188 3.81 2.95 -13.93
N GLY A 189 3.06 3.08 -12.84
CA GLY A 189 3.51 3.49 -11.51
C GLY A 189 2.76 2.71 -10.43
N LEU A 190 3.00 3.06 -9.16
CA LEU A 190 2.40 2.43 -7.99
C LEU A 190 1.68 3.47 -7.14
N ILE A 191 0.46 3.12 -6.74
CA ILE A 191 -0.31 3.84 -5.72
C ILE A 191 -0.33 2.99 -4.46
N GLU A 192 0.10 3.57 -3.35
CA GLU A 192 -0.07 3.00 -2.01
C GLU A 192 -1.22 3.72 -1.29
N MET A 193 -1.99 2.95 -0.53
CA MET A 193 -3.05 3.49 0.34
C MET A 193 -2.50 3.60 1.75
N ALA A 194 -2.67 4.75 2.37
CA ALA A 194 -2.37 4.94 3.78
C ALA A 194 -3.42 5.85 4.40
N SER A 195 -4.02 5.38 5.51
CA SER A 195 -5.25 5.95 6.05
C SER A 195 -6.34 6.01 4.95
N ASP A 196 -7.09 7.11 4.87
CA ASP A 196 -8.19 7.29 3.91
C ASP A 196 -7.74 7.95 2.59
N ASN A 197 -6.44 7.92 2.30
CA ASN A 197 -5.84 8.59 1.15
C ASN A 197 -4.95 7.66 0.32
N ILE A 198 -4.69 8.09 -0.91
CA ILE A 198 -3.87 7.40 -1.89
C ILE A 198 -2.64 8.23 -2.21
N TYR A 199 -1.49 7.59 -2.43
CA TYR A 199 -0.24 8.29 -2.71
C TYR A 199 0.50 7.63 -3.86
N LEU A 200 1.04 8.44 -4.78
CA LEU A 200 1.91 7.93 -5.85
C LEU A 200 3.28 7.58 -5.27
N SER A 201 3.47 6.35 -4.79
CA SER A 201 4.73 5.94 -4.17
C SER A 201 5.80 5.53 -5.19
N ARG A 202 5.41 5.10 -6.39
CA ARG A 202 6.29 4.91 -7.55
C ARG A 202 5.77 5.71 -8.74
N ASN A 203 6.63 6.55 -9.29
CA ASN A 203 6.27 7.40 -10.42
C ASN A 203 6.07 6.59 -11.71
N PHE A 204 5.47 7.20 -12.72
CA PHE A 204 5.18 6.58 -14.02
C PHE A 204 6.44 6.39 -14.88
N LEU A 205 7.29 5.42 -14.52
CA LEU A 205 8.58 5.16 -15.16
C LEU A 205 8.65 3.80 -15.86
N TYR A 206 7.77 2.87 -15.49
CA TYR A 206 7.87 1.45 -15.84
C TYR A 206 7.09 1.12 -17.12
N ASN A 207 7.56 0.17 -17.92
CA ASN A 207 6.92 -0.20 -19.19
C ASN A 207 5.76 -1.18 -19.01
N SER A 208 5.78 -1.96 -17.92
CA SER A 208 4.73 -2.91 -17.57
C SER A 208 4.38 -2.85 -16.09
N SER A 209 3.27 -3.47 -15.70
CA SER A 209 2.85 -3.59 -14.30
C SER A 209 3.81 -4.41 -13.45
N GLU A 210 4.49 -5.37 -14.06
CA GLU A 210 5.41 -6.32 -13.41
C GLU A 210 6.77 -5.67 -13.09
N GLU A 211 7.19 -4.68 -13.88
CA GLU A 211 8.42 -3.91 -13.62
C GLU A 211 8.29 -2.94 -12.44
N VAL A 212 7.05 -2.63 -12.01
CA VAL A 212 6.82 -1.69 -10.90
C VAL A 212 7.27 -2.36 -9.58
N PRO A 213 8.20 -1.75 -8.82
CA PRO A 213 8.65 -2.31 -7.55
C PRO A 213 7.51 -2.42 -6.55
N GLU A 214 7.66 -3.31 -5.57
CA GLU A 214 6.69 -3.48 -4.49
C GLU A 214 6.44 -2.20 -3.68
N ALA A 215 5.32 -2.22 -2.97
CA ALA A 215 4.94 -1.20 -2.01
C ALA A 215 6.04 -1.00 -0.97
N THR A 216 6.20 0.24 -0.51
CA THR A 216 7.10 0.55 0.60
C THR A 216 6.58 0.08 1.95
N GLY A 217 5.26 -0.05 2.10
CA GLY A 217 4.63 -0.27 3.41
C GLY A 217 4.74 0.96 4.31
N PHE A 218 4.93 2.14 3.72
CA PHE A 218 5.10 3.39 4.44
C PHE A 218 3.77 3.95 4.95
N GLN A 219 3.82 4.62 6.09
CA GLN A 219 2.72 5.36 6.66
C GLN A 219 2.47 6.66 5.89
N SER A 220 1.33 7.28 6.15
CA SER A 220 0.84 8.46 5.42
C SER A 220 1.85 9.60 5.35
N TYR A 221 2.59 9.90 6.43
CA TYR A 221 3.55 11.01 6.44
C TYR A 221 4.80 10.76 5.58
N GLN A 222 5.26 9.51 5.46
CA GLN A 222 6.38 9.14 4.59
C GLN A 222 5.96 9.21 3.11
N LEU A 223 4.75 8.72 2.79
CA LEU A 223 4.22 8.79 1.43
C LEU A 223 3.94 10.24 1.01
N GLU A 224 3.41 11.06 1.91
CA GLU A 224 3.24 12.51 1.70
C GLU A 224 4.59 13.20 1.47
N MET A 225 5.61 12.87 2.26
CA MET A 225 6.98 13.35 2.06
C MET A 225 7.51 13.00 0.66
N MET A 226 7.25 11.79 0.16
CA MET A 226 7.64 11.39 -1.19
C MET A 226 6.91 12.20 -2.28
N GLU A 227 5.62 12.49 -2.13
CA GLU A 227 4.87 13.36 -3.06
C GLU A 227 5.44 14.79 -3.04
N ASN A 228 5.64 15.36 -1.86
CA ASN A 228 6.21 16.69 -1.66
C ASN A 228 7.61 16.82 -2.29
N LEU A 229 8.47 15.81 -2.11
CA LEU A 229 9.79 15.75 -2.75
C LEU A 229 9.70 15.85 -4.27
N ARG A 230 8.84 15.05 -4.89
CA ARG A 230 8.67 15.06 -6.34
C ARG A 230 8.19 16.43 -6.84
N GLU A 231 7.26 17.03 -6.12
CA GLU A 231 6.70 18.33 -6.51
C GLU A 231 7.71 19.47 -6.36
N VAL A 232 8.33 19.60 -5.18
CA VAL A 232 9.20 20.72 -4.83
C VAL A 232 10.55 20.61 -5.53
N LYS A 233 11.15 19.42 -5.54
CA LYS A 233 12.52 19.19 -6.06
C LYS A 233 12.53 18.67 -7.49
N LYS A 234 11.37 18.51 -8.14
CA LYS A 234 11.23 18.02 -9.53
C LYS A 234 11.95 16.67 -9.73
N LEU A 235 11.72 15.74 -8.81
CA LEU A 235 12.32 14.40 -8.81
C LEU A 235 11.46 13.42 -9.59
N ASP A 236 12.07 12.48 -10.32
CA ASP A 236 11.32 11.45 -11.04
C ASP A 236 11.37 10.06 -10.37
N LEU A 237 12.46 9.72 -9.69
CA LEU A 237 12.67 8.46 -9.00
C LEU A 237 13.09 8.72 -7.55
N LEU A 238 12.46 8.01 -6.60
CA LEU A 238 12.81 8.02 -5.18
C LEU A 238 13.01 6.58 -4.75
N VAL A 239 14.09 6.32 -4.01
CA VAL A 239 14.43 5.01 -3.43
C VAL A 239 14.80 5.25 -1.97
N ALA A 240 14.08 4.60 -1.06
CA ALA A 240 14.41 4.64 0.36
C ALA A 240 15.76 3.92 0.59
N LEU A 241 16.61 4.53 1.42
CA LEU A 241 17.90 4.00 1.86
C LEU A 241 17.81 3.42 3.29
N ASP A 242 16.60 3.38 3.84
CA ASP A 242 16.28 2.88 5.15
C ASP A 242 14.85 2.34 5.22
N GLU A 243 14.57 1.53 6.24
CA GLU A 243 13.25 0.90 6.42
C GLU A 243 12.18 1.90 6.90
N ASN A 244 12.60 3.01 7.48
CA ASN A 244 11.70 4.03 8.02
C ASN A 244 11.42 5.15 7.03
N GLY A 245 11.98 5.11 5.82
CA GLY A 245 11.77 6.16 4.82
C GLY A 245 12.21 7.55 5.27
N TYR A 246 13.23 7.65 6.13
CA TYR A 246 13.82 8.94 6.52
C TYR A 246 14.91 9.39 5.56
N TYR A 247 15.48 8.47 4.78
CA TYR A 247 16.57 8.74 3.85
C TYR A 247 16.18 8.29 2.46
N PHE A 248 16.09 9.24 1.52
CA PHE A 248 15.80 8.95 0.12
C PHE A 248 16.99 9.29 -0.77
N LYS A 249 17.46 8.31 -1.54
CA LYS A 249 18.16 8.58 -2.80
C LYS A 249 17.10 8.99 -3.83
N ALA A 250 17.24 10.17 -4.41
CA ALA A 250 16.30 10.65 -5.41
C ALA A 250 16.98 11.21 -6.65
N ARG A 251 16.38 10.92 -7.81
CA ARG A 251 16.88 11.31 -9.13
C ARG A 251 16.19 12.57 -9.62
N ASP A 252 16.99 13.56 -9.98
CA ASP A 252 16.52 14.77 -10.64
C ASP A 252 15.93 14.44 -12.01
N LYS A 253 14.73 14.97 -12.30
CA LYS A 253 14.01 14.68 -13.55
C LYS A 253 14.75 15.17 -14.79
N LYS A 254 15.52 16.27 -14.70
CA LYS A 254 16.19 16.91 -15.83
C LYS A 254 17.61 16.37 -16.02
N THR A 255 18.43 16.37 -14.97
CA THR A 255 19.85 15.98 -15.05
C THR A 255 20.04 14.47 -15.02
N LYS A 256 19.05 13.73 -14.51
CA LYS A 256 19.12 12.29 -14.24
C LYS A 256 20.17 11.88 -13.21
N LEU A 257 20.70 12.84 -12.46
CA LEU A 257 21.64 12.62 -11.37
C LEU A 257 20.90 12.47 -10.03
N PHE A 258 21.52 11.76 -9.12
CA PHE A 258 21.03 11.46 -7.78
C PHE A 258 21.59 12.40 -6.73
N GLY A 259 20.72 12.73 -5.77
CA GLY A 259 21.04 13.37 -4.50
C GLY A 259 20.43 12.58 -3.34
N LEU A 260 20.76 12.98 -2.12
CA LEU A 260 20.19 12.41 -0.89
C LEU A 260 19.37 13.47 -0.16
N TYR A 261 18.15 13.07 0.17
CA TYR A 261 17.19 13.88 0.90
C TYR A 261 16.84 13.16 2.19
N ALA A 262 16.91 13.88 3.31
CA ALA A 262 16.59 13.31 4.61
C ALA A 262 15.62 14.22 5.38
N GLY A 263 14.83 13.62 6.27
CA GLY A 263 13.97 14.35 7.20
C GLY A 263 12.63 13.64 7.44
N GLU A 264 11.77 14.33 8.17
CA GLU A 264 10.39 13.92 8.46
C GLU A 264 9.44 14.97 7.90
N ARG A 265 8.47 14.57 7.07
CA ARG A 265 7.46 15.42 6.38
C ARG A 265 8.04 16.45 5.40
N MET A 266 8.99 17.27 5.82
CA MET A 266 9.70 18.29 5.03
C MET A 266 11.17 17.93 4.89
N PRO A 267 11.54 17.20 3.83
CA PRO A 267 12.91 16.84 3.58
C PRO A 267 13.73 18.05 3.16
N PHE A 268 14.96 18.09 3.65
CA PHE A 268 15.99 18.98 3.14
C PHE A 268 17.02 18.18 2.35
N ASN A 269 17.67 18.89 1.44
CA ASN A 269 18.73 18.30 0.63
C ASN A 269 19.99 18.23 1.49
N GLN A 270 20.55 17.02 1.61
CA GLN A 270 21.75 16.77 2.39
C GLN A 270 22.94 16.55 1.47
N ILE A 271 22.75 15.77 0.40
CA ILE A 271 23.76 15.52 -0.63
C ILE A 271 23.21 16.00 -1.97
N PRO A 272 23.86 16.98 -2.63
CA PRO A 272 23.36 17.58 -3.86
C PRO A 272 23.15 16.56 -4.99
N ALA A 273 22.15 16.82 -5.83
CA ALA A 273 21.79 15.96 -6.96
C ALA A 273 22.78 16.07 -8.14
N LYS A 274 24.01 15.60 -7.93
CA LYS A 274 25.14 15.71 -8.89
C LYS A 274 25.92 14.40 -9.08
N TYR A 275 25.38 13.29 -8.60
CA TYR A 275 26.03 11.97 -8.58
C TYR A 275 25.28 10.97 -9.46
N ASP A 276 25.98 9.99 -10.01
CA ASP A 276 25.38 8.91 -10.82
C ASP A 276 24.70 7.86 -9.94
N ASP A 277 25.20 7.67 -8.71
CA ASP A 277 24.61 6.78 -7.72
C ASP A 277 25.00 7.20 -6.30
N ILE A 278 24.18 6.80 -5.33
CA ILE A 278 24.42 6.96 -3.89
C ILE A 278 24.04 5.66 -3.18
N LYS A 279 24.90 5.21 -2.25
CA LYS A 279 24.61 4.09 -1.34
C LYS A 279 24.84 4.51 0.10
N ARG A 280 23.95 4.09 1.00
CA ARG A 280 24.07 4.34 2.43
C ARG A 280 24.65 3.11 3.12
N HIS A 281 25.64 3.32 3.97
CA HIS A 281 26.22 2.31 4.84
C HIS A 281 25.85 2.64 6.29
N ARG A 282 25.46 1.62 7.07
CA ARG A 282 25.11 1.75 8.49
C ARG A 282 26.33 1.35 9.34
N ASN A 283 26.57 2.05 10.44
CA ASN A 283 27.61 1.78 11.45
C ASN A 283 29.07 1.91 10.96
N PRO A 284 29.57 3.15 10.83
CA PRO A 284 28.92 4.41 11.11
C PRO A 284 28.15 4.85 9.87
N GLU A 285 27.32 5.86 10.04
CA GLU A 285 26.61 6.42 8.93
C GLU A 285 27.60 7.05 7.94
N THR A 286 27.65 6.50 6.73
CA THR A 286 28.45 7.01 5.60
C THR A 286 27.68 6.82 4.30
N TYR A 287 27.95 7.69 3.33
CA TYR A 287 27.28 7.68 2.04
C TYR A 287 28.32 7.61 0.92
N GLU A 288 28.39 6.45 0.28
CA GLU A 288 29.18 6.21 -0.92
C GLU A 288 28.52 6.94 -2.09
N VAL A 289 29.28 7.77 -2.81
CA VAL A 289 28.77 8.57 -3.93
C VAL A 289 29.60 8.32 -5.18
N TRP A 290 28.93 8.06 -6.31
CA TRP A 290 29.57 7.79 -7.60
C TRP A 290 29.41 8.96 -8.56
N LYS A 291 30.47 9.27 -9.29
CA LYS A 291 30.46 10.27 -10.36
C LYS A 291 31.47 9.90 -11.44
N ASN A 292 31.02 9.78 -12.68
CA ASN A 292 31.83 9.42 -13.85
C ASN A 292 32.68 8.15 -13.64
N GLY A 293 32.09 7.12 -13.00
CA GLY A 293 32.78 5.87 -12.69
C GLY A 293 33.85 5.97 -11.59
N LYS A 294 33.93 7.10 -10.88
CA LYS A 294 34.76 7.27 -9.69
C LYS A 294 33.91 7.37 -8.44
N VAL A 295 34.48 7.00 -7.30
CA VAL A 295 33.81 6.96 -6.02
C VAL A 295 34.48 7.87 -4.99
N GLY A 296 33.64 8.47 -4.17
CA GLY A 296 33.97 9.26 -2.99
C GLY A 296 32.95 8.97 -1.89
N TYR A 297 33.02 9.67 -0.76
CA TYR A 297 32.02 9.50 0.29
C TYR A 297 31.79 10.74 1.13
N TYR A 298 30.56 10.81 1.68
CA TYR A 298 30.15 11.71 2.74
C TYR A 298 30.11 10.97 4.08
N ASN A 299 30.37 11.69 5.18
CA ASN A 299 30.16 11.17 6.53
C ASN A 299 28.68 11.29 6.97
N GLY A 300 28.36 10.83 8.18
CA GLY A 300 27.01 10.88 8.74
C GLY A 300 26.47 12.28 9.02
N ASN A 301 27.33 13.31 9.03
CA ASN A 301 26.92 14.71 9.12
C ASN A 301 26.68 15.35 7.75
N PHE A 302 26.79 14.56 6.67
CA PHE A 302 26.70 15.02 5.28
C PHE A 302 27.83 15.99 4.88
N ASP A 303 28.99 15.88 5.52
CA ASP A 303 30.20 16.52 5.04
C ASP A 303 30.88 15.63 3.99
N LEU A 304 31.29 16.22 2.88
CA LEU A 304 32.07 15.52 1.87
C LEU A 304 33.46 15.26 2.42
N VAL A 305 33.79 13.98 2.67
CA VAL A 305 35.08 13.59 3.23
C VAL A 305 36.08 13.38 2.10
N MET A 306 35.71 12.56 1.11
CA MET A 306 36.57 12.26 -0.04
C MET A 306 35.81 12.51 -1.33
N GLU A 307 36.40 13.31 -2.22
CA GLU A 307 35.87 13.57 -3.57
C GLU A 307 35.84 12.29 -4.43
N PRO A 308 34.92 12.19 -5.42
CA PRO A 308 34.85 11.04 -6.33
C PRO A 308 36.03 10.99 -7.30
N ILE A 309 37.17 10.49 -6.82
CA ILE A 309 38.41 10.32 -7.61
C ILE A 309 38.99 8.91 -7.51
N TYR A 310 38.36 8.04 -6.71
CA TYR A 310 38.81 6.68 -6.45
C TYR A 310 38.11 5.68 -7.38
N ASP A 311 38.75 4.55 -7.61
CA ASP A 311 38.28 3.50 -8.53
C ASP A 311 37.23 2.60 -7.89
N ASP A 312 37.29 2.43 -6.57
CA ASP A 312 36.43 1.51 -5.82
C ASP A 312 36.35 1.89 -4.32
N PHE A 313 35.29 1.44 -3.65
CA PHE A 313 34.97 1.74 -2.26
C PHE A 313 34.57 0.46 -1.53
N LYS A 314 35.13 0.27 -0.34
CA LYS A 314 34.67 -0.73 0.61
C LYS A 314 34.61 -0.14 2.00
N PHE A 315 33.49 -0.36 2.66
CA PHE A 315 33.38 -0.10 4.08
C PHE A 315 34.11 -1.21 4.86
N VAL A 316 34.90 -0.83 5.87
CA VAL A 316 35.71 -1.75 6.68
C VAL A 316 35.45 -1.50 8.17
N HIS A 317 34.94 -2.52 8.85
CA HIS A 317 34.85 -2.53 10.30
C HIS A 317 36.22 -2.87 10.90
N LEU A 318 36.74 -1.97 11.73
CA LEU A 318 37.99 -2.14 12.46
C LEU A 318 37.70 -2.20 13.96
N ASP A 319 38.66 -2.66 14.74
CA ASP A 319 38.56 -3.01 16.18
C ASP A 319 37.72 -2.02 17.00
N TYR A 320 38.09 -0.73 16.98
CA TYR A 320 37.40 0.38 17.67
C TYR A 320 37.19 1.59 16.75
N THR A 321 37.31 1.40 15.44
CA THR A 321 37.29 2.50 14.47
C THR A 321 36.58 2.05 13.21
N PHE A 322 36.07 3.00 12.47
CA PHE A 322 35.39 2.74 11.22
C PHE A 322 36.20 3.29 10.06
N GLY A 323 36.54 2.40 9.13
CA GLY A 323 37.39 2.70 7.99
C GLY A 323 36.62 2.69 6.67
N CYS A 324 36.99 3.60 5.79
CA CYS A 324 36.62 3.56 4.37
C CYS A 324 37.87 3.17 3.59
N ALA A 325 37.86 1.98 3.00
CA ALA A 325 38.89 1.55 2.07
C ALA A 325 38.56 2.10 0.67
N LEU A 326 39.50 2.84 0.11
CA LEU A 326 39.38 3.44 -1.21
C LEU A 326 40.48 2.91 -2.13
N LYS A 327 40.11 2.52 -3.35
CA LYS A 327 41.05 1.98 -4.34
C LYS A 327 41.54 3.08 -5.26
N LYS A 328 42.85 3.17 -5.47
CA LYS A 328 43.48 4.09 -6.43
C LYS A 328 44.64 3.39 -7.12
N ASN A 329 44.65 3.41 -8.45
CA ASN A 329 45.73 2.82 -9.26
C ASN A 329 46.00 1.34 -8.90
N GLY A 330 44.92 0.58 -8.70
CA GLY A 330 44.99 -0.85 -8.42
C GLY A 330 45.32 -1.22 -6.96
N LYS A 331 45.52 -0.24 -6.07
CA LYS A 331 45.83 -0.49 -4.65
C LYS A 331 44.82 0.18 -3.72
N TRP A 332 44.63 -0.40 -2.55
CA TRP A 332 43.74 0.08 -1.51
C TRP A 332 44.46 0.92 -0.47
N GLU A 333 43.78 1.95 -0.01
CA GLU A 333 44.20 2.85 1.04
C GLU A 333 43.07 2.98 2.08
N LEU A 334 43.43 3.06 3.36
CA LEU A 334 42.45 3.11 4.46
C LEU A 334 42.32 4.53 4.98
N TYR A 335 41.09 5.04 4.98
CA TYR A 335 40.74 6.37 5.47
C TYR A 335 39.73 6.31 6.61
N ASN A 336 39.70 7.34 7.43
CA ASN A 336 38.73 7.49 8.50
C ASN A 336 37.33 7.78 7.91
N ALA A 337 36.29 7.13 8.43
CA ALA A 337 34.92 7.33 7.94
C ALA A 337 34.37 8.76 8.12
N HIS A 338 34.94 9.57 9.03
CA HIS A 338 34.43 10.89 9.40
C HIS A 338 35.26 12.07 8.88
N GLU A 339 36.56 11.87 8.64
CA GLU A 339 37.52 12.91 8.28
C GLU A 339 38.48 12.41 7.19
N PRO A 340 39.06 13.30 6.36
CA PRO A 340 39.95 12.92 5.26
C PRO A 340 41.35 12.53 5.75
N LYS A 341 41.41 11.69 6.77
CA LYS A 341 42.64 11.24 7.43
C LYS A 341 42.91 9.78 7.07
N LYS A 342 44.11 9.54 6.56
CA LYS A 342 44.59 8.18 6.34
C LYS A 342 44.82 7.49 7.69
N LEU A 343 44.31 6.27 7.83
CA LEU A 343 44.36 5.51 9.08
C LEU A 343 45.65 4.68 9.25
N VAL A 344 46.30 4.34 8.13
CA VAL A 344 47.58 3.62 8.10
C VAL A 344 48.49 4.24 7.06
N GLU A 345 49.79 4.20 7.32
CA GLU A 345 50.77 4.49 6.27
C GLU A 345 50.83 3.33 5.27
N GLY A 346 51.03 3.64 3.99
CA GLY A 346 51.13 2.63 2.93
C GLY A 346 49.82 2.34 2.17
N ASN A 347 49.85 1.26 1.39
CA ASN A 347 48.74 0.78 0.57
C ASN A 347 48.88 -0.73 0.35
N ALA A 348 47.77 -1.39 0.02
CA ALA A 348 47.69 -2.84 -0.13
C ALA A 348 47.06 -3.26 -1.46
N LYS A 349 47.30 -4.48 -1.94
CA LYS A 349 46.63 -4.99 -3.15
C LYS A 349 45.23 -5.52 -2.83
N THR A 350 45.04 -6.01 -1.62
CA THR A 350 43.76 -6.56 -1.14
C THR A 350 43.26 -5.81 0.10
N ILE A 351 42.00 -6.04 0.48
CA ILE A 351 41.44 -5.50 1.73
C ILE A 351 42.04 -6.19 2.95
N ASP A 352 42.28 -7.50 2.87
CA ASP A 352 42.87 -8.27 3.98
C ASP A 352 44.28 -7.77 4.31
N GLU A 353 45.12 -7.57 3.29
CA GLU A 353 46.43 -6.93 3.45
C GLU A 353 46.32 -5.51 4.04
N LEU A 354 45.27 -4.75 3.69
CA LEU A 354 45.04 -3.41 4.25
C LEU A 354 44.66 -3.47 5.73
N ILE A 355 43.87 -4.47 6.13
CA ILE A 355 43.50 -4.71 7.52
C ILE A 355 44.74 -5.17 8.31
N GLU A 356 45.59 -6.02 7.75
CA GLU A 356 46.87 -6.41 8.37
C GLU A 356 47.77 -5.19 8.61
N LEU A 357 47.85 -4.25 7.66
CA LEU A 357 48.57 -2.98 7.87
C LEU A 357 48.00 -2.17 9.04
N TRP A 358 46.67 -2.19 9.24
CA TRP A 358 46.02 -1.50 10.35
C TRP A 358 46.32 -2.16 11.70
N LEU A 359 46.32 -3.49 11.75
CA LEU A 359 46.59 -4.23 12.99
C LEU A 359 48.06 -4.12 13.44
N ASN A 360 48.98 -3.82 12.51
CA ASN A 360 50.42 -3.70 12.78
C ASN A 360 50.91 -2.25 12.97
N ARG A 361 49.99 -1.28 13.09
CA ARG A 361 50.31 0.16 13.09
C ARG A 361 50.92 0.70 14.38
#